data_AF-A0A7C7BMK0-F1
#
_entry.id   AF-A0A7C7BMK0-F1
#
_cell.length_a   1.000
_cell.length_b   1.000
_cell.length_c   1.000
_cell.angle_alpha   90.00
_cell.angle_beta   90.00
_cell.angle_gamma   90.00
#
_symmetry.space_group_name_H-M   'P 1'
#
loop_
_entity.id
_entity.type
_entity.pdbx_description
1 polymer ?
#
loop_
_entity_poly.entity_id
_entity_poly.type
_entity_poly.pdbx_seq_one_letter_code
_entity_poly.pdbx_strand_id
1 'polypeptide(L)'
;MTKNTDVLEHVKLTLSKMAFGGIYDQLGGGFARYSTDAVWKAPHFEKMLYDNAQMVSLYSEAYQLTKDPLYKQIVYETLEFVSRELTDETGACYSALDADSEGEEGKFYVWEKDELKSLLGDDFKVFADYYNVNNNGLWEGKYILLRRKSKESIAKSNSISVEDLDKVLEKAKKILMKERDTRIRPGLDDKSLTSWNGLMIKGYVDAYMAFDEDKFLESALKTGNLISTMLIRDDGGLYHSYKKGRTTINGYLEDYSFIIESFIALYEATFDEKWLTLSRKLMDYTIEHFHDSNSGMFFFTSDLDAALIARKMEINDNVIPASNSSIAKSLFMLGHYFYVESYNKIAIQMLNNVKKHMDSYPAGYSNWGLLMLNLANEYYEIAIVGKNASQKRQEMNVQYIPNKLYLGSVKDSKLPLLENKFVKGETMIYVCVNRACNLPVTEVAEALKQIQ
;
A
#
# COMPACT_ATOMS: atom_id res chain seq x y z
N MET A 1 17.52 -5.57 -9.06
CA MET A 1 17.78 -4.51 -8.06
C MET A 1 18.11 -5.04 -6.66
N THR A 2 17.45 -6.10 -6.19
CA THR A 2 17.66 -6.68 -4.84
C THR A 2 19.09 -7.15 -4.55
N LYS A 3 19.90 -7.44 -5.59
CA LYS A 3 21.33 -7.79 -5.46
C LYS A 3 22.27 -6.57 -5.36
N ASN A 4 21.75 -5.34 -5.49
CA ASN A 4 22.53 -4.11 -5.33
C ASN A 4 22.46 -3.65 -3.86
N THR A 5 23.57 -3.80 -3.14
CA THR A 5 23.66 -3.49 -1.71
C THR A 5 23.49 -2.01 -1.40
N ASP A 6 23.99 -1.12 -2.26
CA ASP A 6 23.94 0.33 -2.02
C ASP A 6 22.50 0.84 -2.09
N VAL A 7 21.74 0.35 -3.08
CA VAL A 7 20.31 0.67 -3.22
C VAL A 7 19.51 0.11 -2.03
N LEU A 8 19.81 -1.13 -1.62
CA LEU A 8 19.12 -1.74 -0.48
C LEU A 8 19.39 -1.00 0.83
N GLU A 9 20.64 -0.61 1.09
CA GLU A 9 20.99 0.17 2.28
C GLU A 9 20.37 1.57 2.26
N HIS A 10 20.26 2.19 1.08
CA HIS A 10 19.54 3.46 0.94
C HIS A 10 18.06 3.32 1.32
N VAL A 11 17.37 2.29 0.81
CA VAL A 11 15.97 1.99 1.16
C VAL A 11 15.84 1.74 2.67
N LYS A 12 16.69 0.88 3.23
CA LYS A 12 16.65 0.54 4.65
C LYS A 12 16.89 1.76 5.54
N LEU A 13 17.84 2.61 5.18
CA LEU A 13 18.13 3.85 5.89
C LEU A 13 16.90 4.76 5.87
N THR A 14 16.33 5.02 4.70
CA THR A 14 15.18 5.92 4.54
C THR A 14 13.98 5.42 5.34
N LEU A 15 13.59 4.15 5.19
CA LEU A 15 12.48 3.56 5.94
C LEU A 15 12.73 3.61 7.45
N SER A 16 13.93 3.25 7.91
CA SER A 16 14.24 3.29 9.34
C SER A 16 14.19 4.71 9.91
N LYS A 17 14.63 5.71 9.13
CA LYS A 17 14.60 7.12 9.56
C LYS A 17 13.18 7.68 9.60
N MET A 18 12.31 7.30 8.66
CA MET A 18 10.90 7.67 8.70
C MET A 18 10.18 7.01 9.88
N ALA A 19 10.36 5.70 10.07
CA ALA A 19 9.79 4.94 11.18
C ALA A 19 10.22 5.47 12.56
N PHE A 20 11.44 5.98 12.67
CA PHE A 20 11.95 6.58 13.91
C PHE A 20 11.65 8.08 14.03
N GLY A 21 11.29 8.74 12.94
CA GLY A 21 11.02 10.17 12.90
C GLY A 21 9.71 10.54 13.57
N GLY A 22 9.51 11.85 13.78
CA GLY A 22 8.23 12.40 14.20
C GLY A 22 7.17 12.41 13.08
N ILE A 23 7.55 12.16 11.82
CA ILE A 23 6.59 11.90 10.74
C ILE A 23 5.73 10.67 11.00
N TYR A 24 6.23 9.72 11.78
CA TYR A 24 5.49 8.56 12.24
C TYR A 24 4.97 8.79 13.67
N ASP A 25 3.68 8.61 13.90
CA ASP A 25 3.09 8.74 15.23
C ASP A 25 3.52 7.57 16.12
N GLN A 26 4.55 7.81 16.93
CA GLN A 26 5.18 6.83 17.80
C GLN A 26 4.25 6.21 18.87
N LEU A 27 3.07 6.81 19.12
CA LEU A 27 2.08 6.29 20.06
C LEU A 27 0.93 5.59 19.36
N GLY A 28 0.33 6.25 18.36
CA GLY A 28 -0.91 5.79 17.73
C GLY A 28 -0.75 5.03 16.44
N GLY A 29 0.45 5.03 15.85
CA GLY A 29 0.67 4.54 14.51
C GLY A 29 0.19 5.50 13.42
N GLY A 30 0.57 5.17 12.19
CA GLY A 30 0.29 5.97 11.01
C GLY A 30 1.25 7.14 10.81
N PHE A 31 1.38 7.53 9.55
CA PHE A 31 2.24 8.60 9.08
C PHE A 31 1.45 9.89 8.87
N ALA A 32 2.08 10.99 9.26
CA ALA A 32 1.69 12.32 8.83
C ALA A 32 2.10 12.56 7.37
N ARG A 33 1.42 13.48 6.70
CA ARG A 33 1.49 13.69 5.25
C ARG A 33 2.89 14.03 4.75
N TYR A 34 3.59 14.91 5.43
CA TYR A 34 4.98 15.25 5.12
C TYR A 34 5.71 15.78 6.36
N SER A 35 7.03 15.91 6.26
CA SER A 35 7.85 16.61 7.25
C SER A 35 8.30 17.97 6.72
N THR A 36 8.28 18.99 7.58
CA THR A 36 8.76 20.34 7.27
C THR A 36 10.29 20.45 7.37
N ASP A 37 10.98 19.37 7.79
CA ASP A 37 12.43 19.29 7.84
C ASP A 37 12.99 18.06 7.10
N ALA A 38 14.29 18.10 6.81
CA ALA A 38 15.00 17.06 6.07
C ALA A 38 15.35 15.80 6.89
N VAL A 39 15.00 15.79 8.19
CA VAL A 39 15.37 14.70 9.12
C VAL A 39 14.15 13.97 9.68
N TRP A 40 12.98 14.20 9.09
CA TRP A 40 11.71 13.56 9.47
C TRP A 40 11.28 13.86 10.91
N LYS A 41 11.69 15.00 11.48
CA LYS A 41 11.38 15.33 12.88
C LYS A 41 10.03 16.03 13.01
N ALA A 42 9.83 17.16 12.34
CA ALA A 42 8.63 17.98 12.48
C ALA A 42 7.66 17.64 11.34
N PRO A 43 6.54 16.94 11.62
CA PRO A 43 5.53 16.69 10.62
C PRO A 43 4.66 17.94 10.38
N HIS A 44 4.03 17.99 9.22
CA HIS A 44 2.71 18.60 9.09
C HIS A 44 1.68 17.56 9.51
N PHE A 45 1.06 17.73 10.68
CA PHE A 45 0.40 16.64 11.44
C PHE A 45 -0.85 16.02 10.80
N GLU A 46 -1.28 16.53 9.65
CA GLU A 46 -2.34 15.94 8.82
C GLU A 46 -2.00 14.48 8.47
N LYS A 47 -2.97 13.56 8.58
CA LYS A 47 -2.78 12.15 8.20
C LYS A 47 -3.74 11.78 7.08
N MET A 48 -3.19 11.46 5.91
CA MET A 48 -3.97 11.09 4.73
C MET A 48 -4.05 9.57 4.56
N LEU A 49 -5.19 9.07 4.08
CA LEU A 49 -5.37 7.65 3.79
C LEU A 49 -4.37 7.15 2.73
N TYR A 50 -4.17 7.90 1.65
CA TYR A 50 -3.30 7.47 0.55
C TYR A 50 -1.83 7.35 0.96
N ASP A 51 -1.34 8.20 1.86
CA ASP A 51 0.03 8.11 2.37
C ASP A 51 0.20 6.83 3.18
N ASN A 52 -0.73 6.58 4.10
CA ASN A 52 -0.71 5.40 4.96
C ASN A 52 -0.87 4.11 4.17
N ALA A 53 -1.76 4.08 3.18
CA ALA A 53 -1.96 2.94 2.28
C ALA A 53 -0.68 2.56 1.54
N GLN A 54 -0.01 3.54 0.92
CA GLN A 54 1.24 3.32 0.19
C GLN A 54 2.39 2.91 1.13
N MET A 55 2.48 3.50 2.32
CA MET A 55 3.47 3.09 3.32
C MET A 55 3.26 1.65 3.76
N VAL A 56 2.01 1.20 3.96
CA VAL A 56 1.74 -0.20 4.30
C VAL A 56 2.27 -1.15 3.23
N SER A 57 2.00 -0.89 1.94
CA SER A 57 2.54 -1.71 0.84
C SER A 57 4.08 -1.71 0.85
N LEU A 58 4.70 -0.53 0.92
CA LEU A 58 6.15 -0.37 0.87
C LEU A 58 6.87 -1.10 2.03
N TYR A 59 6.38 -0.94 3.27
CA TYR A 59 6.96 -1.62 4.43
C TYR A 59 6.68 -3.13 4.43
N SER A 60 5.57 -3.58 3.85
CA SER A 60 5.27 -5.01 3.68
C SER A 60 6.24 -5.68 2.72
N GLU A 61 6.49 -5.08 1.56
CA GLU A 61 7.49 -5.56 0.60
C GLU A 61 8.91 -5.50 1.19
N ALA A 62 9.26 -4.40 1.87
CA ALA A 62 10.54 -4.28 2.55
C ALA A 62 10.73 -5.39 3.59
N TYR A 63 9.70 -5.73 4.36
CA TYR A 63 9.75 -6.87 5.29
C TYR A 63 9.93 -8.19 4.56
N GLN A 64 9.23 -8.44 3.45
CA GLN A 64 9.40 -9.67 2.68
C GLN A 64 10.86 -9.86 2.25
N LEU A 65 11.54 -8.77 1.88
CA LEU A 65 12.94 -8.80 1.44
C LEU A 65 13.95 -8.88 2.59
N THR A 66 13.79 -8.08 3.64
CA THR A 66 14.81 -7.91 4.70
C THR A 66 14.55 -8.72 5.96
N LYS A 67 13.29 -9.09 6.20
CA LYS A 67 12.79 -9.68 7.45
C LYS A 67 13.01 -8.82 8.69
N ASP A 68 13.21 -7.51 8.51
CA ASP A 68 13.42 -6.58 9.62
C ASP A 68 12.12 -6.43 10.46
N PRO A 69 12.12 -6.81 11.75
CA PRO A 69 10.92 -6.74 12.58
C PRO A 69 10.39 -5.30 12.76
N LEU A 70 11.21 -4.27 12.55
CA LEU A 70 10.73 -2.88 12.55
C LEU A 70 9.65 -2.68 11.49
N TYR A 71 9.84 -3.21 10.28
CA TYR A 71 8.90 -2.99 9.19
C TYR A 71 7.58 -3.71 9.45
N LYS A 72 7.63 -4.91 10.05
CA LYS A 72 6.43 -5.60 10.55
C LYS A 72 5.69 -4.75 11.58
N GLN A 73 6.40 -4.20 12.57
CA GLN A 73 5.79 -3.34 13.60
C GLN A 73 5.08 -2.14 12.97
N ILE A 74 5.74 -1.43 12.04
CA ILE A 74 5.18 -0.24 11.38
C ILE A 74 3.92 -0.58 10.59
N VAL A 75 3.87 -1.71 9.88
CA VAL A 75 2.66 -2.13 9.15
C VAL A 75 1.51 -2.38 10.12
N TYR A 76 1.74 -3.15 11.20
CA TYR A 76 0.67 -3.49 12.15
C TYR A 76 0.13 -2.25 12.84
N GLU A 77 1.00 -1.39 13.38
CA GLU A 77 0.59 -0.16 14.06
C GLU A 77 -0.11 0.82 13.08
N THR A 78 0.31 0.89 11.81
CA THR A 78 -0.35 1.72 10.79
C THR A 78 -1.73 1.20 10.41
N LEU A 79 -1.90 -0.13 10.24
CA LEU A 79 -3.20 -0.72 9.95
C LEU A 79 -4.14 -0.65 11.16
N GLU A 80 -3.62 -0.74 12.38
CA GLU A 80 -4.40 -0.49 13.60
C GLU A 80 -4.85 0.98 13.68
N PHE A 81 -4.00 1.93 13.29
CA PHE A 81 -4.40 3.33 13.14
C PHE A 81 -5.51 3.50 12.11
N VAL A 82 -5.36 2.96 10.90
CA VAL A 82 -6.36 3.06 9.83
C VAL A 82 -7.69 2.44 10.28
N SER A 83 -7.65 1.26 10.88
CA SER A 83 -8.86 0.59 11.39
C SER A 83 -9.54 1.36 12.51
N ARG A 84 -8.79 2.03 13.39
CA ARG A 84 -9.32 2.74 14.56
C ARG A 84 -9.86 4.13 14.19
N GLU A 85 -9.16 4.85 13.33
CA GLU A 85 -9.38 6.29 13.10
C GLU A 85 -9.97 6.61 11.72
N LEU A 86 -9.67 5.78 10.71
CA LEU A 86 -9.98 6.07 9.31
C LEU A 86 -10.91 5.05 8.66
N THR A 87 -11.54 4.13 9.41
CA THR A 87 -12.42 3.11 8.83
C THR A 87 -13.78 3.11 9.52
N ASP A 88 -14.85 3.08 8.73
CA ASP A 88 -16.22 3.01 9.23
C ASP A 88 -16.73 1.56 9.38
N GLU A 89 -17.92 1.39 9.96
CA GLU A 89 -18.52 0.07 10.18
C GLU A 89 -18.84 -0.69 8.88
N THR A 90 -18.99 0.03 7.75
CA THR A 90 -19.21 -0.58 6.43
C THR A 90 -17.91 -1.07 5.79
N GLY A 91 -16.76 -0.66 6.31
CA GLY A 91 -15.43 -0.91 5.76
C GLY A 91 -14.97 0.17 4.78
N ALA A 92 -15.72 1.27 4.64
CA ALA A 92 -15.27 2.43 3.89
C ALA A 92 -14.19 3.14 4.69
N CYS A 93 -13.08 3.49 4.04
CA CYS A 93 -12.04 4.30 4.65
C CYS A 93 -12.30 5.79 4.38
N TYR A 94 -12.13 6.61 5.42
CA TYR A 94 -12.19 8.07 5.39
C TYR A 94 -10.91 8.67 4.79
N SER A 95 -11.00 9.90 4.27
CA SER A 95 -9.92 10.52 3.51
C SER A 95 -8.75 10.97 4.38
N ALA A 96 -9.01 11.64 5.50
CA ALA A 96 -7.96 12.26 6.30
C ALA A 96 -8.36 12.62 7.74
N LEU A 97 -7.34 12.83 8.57
CA LEU A 97 -7.41 13.64 9.79
C LEU A 97 -6.65 14.95 9.58
N ASP A 98 -7.25 16.07 9.98
CA ASP A 98 -6.64 17.40 9.93
C ASP A 98 -5.37 17.48 10.79
N ALA A 99 -4.54 18.49 10.51
CA ALA A 99 -3.34 18.77 11.32
C ALA A 99 -3.68 19.47 12.64
N ASP A 100 -4.74 20.26 12.64
CA ASP A 100 -5.12 21.13 13.75
C ASP A 100 -6.06 20.41 14.72
N SER A 101 -5.81 20.66 16.01
CA SER A 101 -6.81 20.43 17.05
C SER A 101 -6.93 21.69 17.89
N GLU A 102 -8.17 22.12 18.13
CA GLU A 102 -8.48 23.39 18.80
C GLU A 102 -7.86 24.62 18.10
N GLY A 103 -7.66 24.56 16.78
CA GLY A 103 -7.04 25.64 16.01
C GLY A 103 -5.51 25.75 16.20
N GLU A 104 -4.87 24.75 16.80
CA GLU A 104 -3.43 24.65 16.95
C GLU A 104 -2.91 23.38 16.25
N GLU A 105 -1.96 23.55 15.33
CA GLU A 105 -1.34 22.45 14.60
C GLU A 105 -0.61 21.50 15.56
N GLY A 106 -0.86 20.19 15.42
CA GLY A 106 -0.14 19.17 16.17
C GLY A 106 -0.47 19.07 17.66
N LYS A 107 -1.33 19.95 18.21
CA LYS A 107 -1.68 20.01 19.65
C LYS A 107 -2.10 18.65 20.23
N PHE A 108 -2.83 17.86 19.43
CA PHE A 108 -3.25 16.52 19.82
C PHE A 108 -2.07 15.54 20.02
N TYR A 109 -0.98 15.70 19.27
CA TYR A 109 0.11 14.72 19.14
C TYR A 109 1.35 15.03 20.00
N VAL A 110 1.57 16.30 20.35
CA VAL A 110 2.77 16.74 21.10
C VAL A 110 2.55 16.71 22.61
N TRP A 111 3.65 16.70 23.38
CA TRP A 111 3.62 16.49 24.83
C TRP A 111 4.42 17.53 25.61
N GLU A 112 3.99 17.85 26.82
CA GLU A 112 4.80 18.61 27.76
C GLU A 112 5.69 17.68 28.60
N LYS A 113 6.89 18.15 28.96
CA LYS A 113 7.83 17.32 29.73
C LYS A 113 7.31 16.98 31.12
N ASP A 114 6.71 17.97 31.80
CA ASP A 114 6.20 17.80 33.16
C ASP A 114 4.94 16.93 33.18
N GLU A 115 4.10 17.02 32.13
CA GLU A 115 2.99 16.10 31.88
C GLU A 115 3.50 14.65 31.74
N LEU A 116 4.46 14.40 30.85
CA LEU A 116 5.05 13.06 30.67
C LEU A 116 5.65 12.52 31.97
N LYS A 117 6.34 13.36 32.74
CA LYS A 117 6.94 12.96 34.01
C LYS A 117 5.88 12.60 35.05
N SER A 118 4.79 13.36 35.12
CA SER A 118 3.66 13.10 36.02
C SER A 118 2.97 11.77 35.68
N LEU A 119 2.69 11.54 34.40
CA LEU A 119 1.97 10.35 33.92
C LEU A 119 2.80 9.06 34.05
N LEU A 120 4.10 9.11 33.76
CA LEU A 120 4.95 7.92 33.67
C LEU A 120 5.70 7.61 34.97
N GLY A 121 5.84 8.57 35.89
CA GLY A 121 6.55 8.38 37.14
C GLY A 121 7.98 7.85 36.92
N ASP A 122 8.31 6.72 37.54
CA ASP A 122 9.65 6.10 37.46
C ASP A 122 10.05 5.69 36.05
N ASP A 123 9.08 5.36 35.19
CA ASP A 123 9.31 4.95 33.80
C ASP A 123 9.74 6.14 32.91
N PHE A 124 9.51 7.38 33.35
CA PHE A 124 9.78 8.59 32.58
C PHE A 124 11.24 8.68 32.11
N LYS A 125 12.21 8.30 32.96
CA LYS A 125 13.63 8.45 32.63
C LYS A 125 14.01 7.63 31.39
N VAL A 126 13.59 6.36 31.37
CA VAL A 126 13.88 5.44 30.25
C VAL A 126 13.09 5.84 29.01
N PHE A 127 11.81 6.21 29.19
CA PHE A 127 10.96 6.72 28.10
C PHE A 127 11.54 7.96 27.44
N ALA A 128 12.00 8.93 28.24
CA ALA A 128 12.57 10.20 27.78
C ALA A 128 13.86 10.00 26.97
N ASP A 129 14.70 9.04 27.36
CA ASP A 129 15.90 8.68 26.59
C ASP A 129 15.53 8.01 25.26
N TYR A 130 14.57 7.09 25.28
CA TYR A 130 14.12 6.39 24.07
C TYR A 130 13.48 7.33 23.04
N TYR A 131 12.54 8.17 23.47
CA TYR A 131 11.76 9.07 22.60
C TYR A 131 12.31 10.49 22.48
N ASN A 132 13.57 10.71 22.90
CA ASN A 132 14.25 11.98 22.75
C ASN A 132 13.49 13.17 23.35
N VAL A 133 12.97 13.03 24.59
CA VAL A 133 12.40 14.13 25.38
C VAL A 133 13.54 15.02 25.93
N ASN A 134 14.26 15.61 24.98
CA ASN A 134 15.42 16.47 25.11
C ASN A 134 15.49 17.42 23.88
N ASN A 135 16.60 18.14 23.69
CA ASN A 135 16.75 19.11 22.59
C ASN A 135 16.50 18.54 21.19
N ASN A 136 16.64 17.22 21.00
CA ASN A 136 16.37 16.58 19.71
C ASN A 136 14.87 16.52 19.40
N GLY A 137 14.02 16.21 20.38
CA GLY A 137 12.55 16.14 20.22
C GLY A 137 11.81 17.45 20.53
N LEU A 138 12.48 18.42 21.16
CA LEU A 138 11.89 19.73 21.48
C LEU A 138 11.46 20.47 20.21
N TRP A 139 10.20 20.89 20.16
CA TRP A 139 9.57 21.63 19.07
C TRP A 139 8.53 22.58 19.67
N GLU A 140 8.69 23.89 19.43
CA GLU A 140 7.76 24.93 19.90
C GLU A 140 7.40 24.86 21.40
N GLY A 141 8.39 24.53 22.24
CA GLY A 141 8.21 24.40 23.69
C GLY A 141 7.59 23.07 24.16
N LYS A 142 7.11 22.24 23.23
CA LYS A 142 6.57 20.90 23.47
C LYS A 142 7.50 19.83 22.85
N TYR A 143 7.16 18.56 22.98
CA TYR A 143 7.96 17.45 22.49
C TYR A 143 7.21 16.61 21.46
N ILE A 144 7.87 16.43 20.31
CA ILE A 144 7.51 15.39 19.35
C ILE A 144 8.28 14.13 19.75
N LEU A 145 7.55 13.05 19.99
CA LEU A 145 8.16 11.77 20.30
C LEU A 145 8.84 11.22 19.05
N LEU A 146 10.13 10.93 19.14
CA LEU A 146 10.92 10.38 18.05
C LEU A 146 12.10 9.57 18.58
N ARG A 147 12.58 8.62 17.78
CA ARG A 147 13.69 7.75 18.11
C ARG A 147 14.94 8.12 17.30
N ARG A 148 16.11 7.89 17.86
CA ARG A 148 17.41 8.07 17.15
C ARG A 148 18.38 6.91 17.31
N LYS A 149 18.19 6.08 18.33
CA LYS A 149 19.08 4.97 18.69
C LYS A 149 18.32 3.64 18.67
N SER A 150 19.05 2.55 18.50
CA SER A 150 18.46 1.20 18.56
C SER A 150 17.96 0.85 19.97
N LYS A 151 17.12 -0.18 20.12
CA LYS A 151 16.57 -0.59 21.42
C LYS A 151 17.69 -1.11 22.31
N GLU A 152 18.61 -1.85 21.72
CA GLU A 152 19.83 -2.39 22.33
C GLU A 152 20.70 -1.26 22.88
N SER A 153 20.86 -0.17 22.14
CA SER A 153 21.64 0.99 22.58
C SER A 153 20.99 1.72 23.76
N ILE A 154 19.65 1.82 23.80
CA ILE A 154 18.93 2.47 24.90
C ILE A 154 18.89 1.58 26.13
N ALA A 155 18.61 0.29 25.98
CA ALA A 155 18.63 -0.70 27.04
C ALA A 155 19.99 -0.74 27.74
N LYS A 156 21.09 -0.77 26.96
CA LYS A 156 22.46 -0.70 27.48
C LYS A 156 22.73 0.59 28.25
N SER A 157 22.33 1.74 27.72
CA SER A 157 22.53 3.05 28.39
C SER A 157 21.78 3.16 29.73
N ASN A 158 20.65 2.46 29.86
CA ASN A 158 19.82 2.45 31.05
C ASN A 158 20.06 1.24 31.97
N SER A 159 21.01 0.36 31.62
CA SER A 159 21.33 -0.86 32.39
C SER A 159 20.11 -1.78 32.61
N ILE A 160 19.28 -1.92 31.58
CA ILE A 160 18.12 -2.83 31.55
C ILE A 160 18.21 -3.79 30.37
N SER A 161 17.42 -4.86 30.39
CA SER A 161 17.26 -5.75 29.23
C SER A 161 16.41 -5.07 28.13
N VAL A 162 16.47 -5.58 26.90
CA VAL A 162 15.59 -5.10 25.82
C VAL A 162 14.13 -5.46 26.13
N GLU A 163 13.92 -6.62 26.75
CA GLU A 163 12.61 -7.09 27.19
C GLU A 163 11.99 -6.18 28.26
N ASP A 164 12.79 -5.70 29.22
CA ASP A 164 12.30 -4.76 30.23
C ASP A 164 12.08 -3.36 29.64
N LEU A 165 12.92 -2.93 28.69
CA LEU A 165 12.66 -1.71 27.92
C LEU A 165 11.31 -1.82 27.20
N ASP A 166 11.03 -2.94 26.53
CA ASP A 166 9.76 -3.15 25.83
C ASP A 166 8.56 -3.11 26.77
N LYS A 167 8.65 -3.72 27.98
CA LYS A 167 7.60 -3.61 29.00
C LYS A 167 7.35 -2.16 29.43
N VAL A 168 8.42 -1.39 29.64
CA VAL A 168 8.34 0.04 30.01
C VAL A 168 7.64 0.83 28.89
N LEU A 169 8.05 0.62 27.63
CA LEU A 169 7.48 1.32 26.48
C LEU A 169 6.01 0.95 26.25
N GLU A 170 5.64 -0.33 26.34
CA GLU A 170 4.25 -0.78 26.18
C GLU A 170 3.33 -0.23 27.28
N LYS A 171 3.80 -0.21 28.53
CA LYS A 171 3.07 0.42 29.63
C LYS A 171 2.90 1.92 29.40
N ALA A 172 3.97 2.61 29.01
CA ALA A 172 3.94 4.05 28.73
C ALA A 172 3.00 4.38 27.57
N LYS A 173 3.09 3.66 26.44
CA LYS A 173 2.18 3.82 25.30
C LYS A 173 0.71 3.72 25.72
N LYS A 174 0.34 2.73 26.55
CA LYS A 174 -1.04 2.57 27.04
C LYS A 174 -1.50 3.76 27.90
N ILE A 175 -0.65 4.24 28.80
CA ILE A 175 -0.96 5.39 29.66
C ILE A 175 -1.14 6.65 28.79
N LEU A 176 -0.20 6.91 27.89
CA LEU A 176 -0.21 8.10 27.05
C LEU A 176 -1.33 8.07 26.01
N MET A 177 -1.65 6.90 25.45
CA MET A 177 -2.81 6.76 24.56
C MET A 177 -4.11 7.09 25.30
N LYS A 178 -4.29 6.59 26.52
CA LYS A 178 -5.47 6.88 27.34
C LYS A 178 -5.60 8.37 27.66
N GLU A 179 -4.50 9.05 27.98
CA GLU A 179 -4.50 10.50 28.20
C GLU A 179 -4.76 11.26 26.89
N ARG A 180 -4.15 10.82 25.79
CA ARG A 180 -4.37 11.44 24.47
C ARG A 180 -5.82 11.33 24.02
N ASP A 181 -6.49 10.23 24.35
CA ASP A 181 -7.91 10.01 24.04
C ASP A 181 -8.86 10.97 24.77
N THR A 182 -8.41 11.67 25.83
CA THR A 182 -9.20 12.73 26.47
C THR A 182 -9.03 14.10 25.83
N ARG A 183 -8.08 14.26 24.90
CA ARG A 183 -7.85 15.51 24.17
C ARG A 183 -8.89 15.66 23.05
N ILE A 184 -9.11 16.90 22.63
CA ILE A 184 -9.93 17.17 21.44
C ILE A 184 -9.22 16.57 20.23
N ARG A 185 -9.91 15.71 19.48
CA ARG A 185 -9.35 15.08 18.28
C ARG A 185 -9.22 16.10 17.13
N PRO A 186 -8.26 15.91 16.22
CA PRO A 186 -8.26 16.64 14.96
C PRO A 186 -9.55 16.38 14.18
N GLY A 187 -9.89 17.31 13.28
CA GLY A 187 -11.05 17.15 12.39
C GLY A 187 -10.92 15.89 11.53
N LEU A 188 -12.02 15.15 11.39
CA LEU A 188 -12.12 14.00 10.49
C LEU A 188 -12.79 14.45 9.19
N ASP A 189 -12.07 14.32 8.07
CA ASP A 189 -12.71 14.35 6.76
C ASP A 189 -13.31 12.97 6.47
N ASP A 190 -14.61 12.84 6.71
CA ASP A 190 -15.37 11.59 6.60
C ASP A 190 -15.77 11.27 5.14
N LYS A 191 -15.20 11.96 4.15
CA LYS A 191 -15.39 11.65 2.74
C LYS A 191 -14.61 10.38 2.38
N SER A 192 -15.30 9.38 1.84
CA SER A 192 -14.64 8.19 1.30
C SER A 192 -14.42 8.36 -0.20
N LEU A 193 -13.16 8.37 -0.63
CA LEU A 193 -12.77 8.45 -2.03
C LEU A 193 -12.46 7.06 -2.58
N THR A 194 -13.02 6.75 -3.75
CA THR A 194 -12.91 5.43 -4.39
C THR A 194 -11.46 5.08 -4.67
N SER A 195 -10.71 6.00 -5.28
CA SER A 195 -9.28 5.88 -5.54
C SER A 195 -8.46 5.54 -4.28
N TRP A 196 -8.67 6.27 -3.18
CA TRP A 196 -7.87 6.10 -1.97
C TRP A 196 -8.24 4.82 -1.20
N ASN A 197 -9.50 4.38 -1.30
CA ASN A 197 -9.89 3.06 -0.82
C ASN A 197 -9.27 1.94 -1.65
N GLY A 198 -9.10 2.12 -2.96
CA GLY A 198 -8.33 1.21 -3.82
C GLY A 198 -6.89 1.05 -3.35
N LEU A 199 -6.20 2.16 -3.08
CA LEU A 199 -4.86 2.13 -2.48
C LEU A 199 -4.84 1.39 -1.15
N MET A 200 -5.82 1.63 -0.27
CA MET A 200 -5.85 0.97 1.04
C MET A 200 -6.17 -0.52 0.94
N ILE A 201 -7.06 -0.95 0.02
CA ILE A 201 -7.26 -2.38 -0.28
C ILE A 201 -5.93 -3.02 -0.68
N LYS A 202 -5.19 -2.37 -1.59
CA LYS A 202 -3.87 -2.85 -2.00
C LYS A 202 -2.90 -2.96 -0.82
N GLY A 203 -2.85 -1.95 0.06
CA GLY A 203 -2.05 -1.99 1.28
C GLY A 203 -2.41 -3.16 2.21
N TYR A 204 -3.70 -3.38 2.50
CA TYR A 204 -4.13 -4.53 3.28
C TYR A 204 -3.78 -5.86 2.63
N VAL A 205 -3.94 -5.98 1.30
CA VAL A 205 -3.54 -7.18 0.56
C VAL A 205 -2.04 -7.40 0.67
N ASP A 206 -1.20 -6.39 0.46
CA ASP A 206 0.25 -6.53 0.55
C ASP A 206 0.72 -6.92 1.96
N ALA A 207 0.07 -6.38 2.99
CA ALA A 207 0.28 -6.82 4.37
C ALA A 207 -0.12 -8.29 4.57
N TYR A 208 -1.28 -8.71 4.05
CA TYR A 208 -1.68 -10.12 4.10
C TYR A 208 -0.69 -11.02 3.36
N MET A 209 -0.23 -10.62 2.17
CA MET A 209 0.79 -11.35 1.41
C MET A 209 2.10 -11.47 2.21
N ALA A 210 2.50 -10.45 2.97
CA ALA A 210 3.74 -10.45 3.74
C ALA A 210 3.66 -11.21 5.07
N PHE A 211 2.52 -11.19 5.75
CA PHE A 211 2.39 -11.62 7.15
C PHE A 211 1.43 -12.79 7.39
N ASP A 212 0.59 -13.11 6.41
CA ASP A 212 -0.43 -14.17 6.50
C ASP A 212 -1.43 -13.99 7.65
N GLU A 213 -1.86 -12.75 7.88
CA GLU A 213 -2.84 -12.39 8.91
C GLU A 213 -4.24 -12.23 8.30
N ASP A 214 -5.16 -13.14 8.62
CA ASP A 214 -6.52 -13.15 8.03
C ASP A 214 -7.26 -11.83 8.22
N LYS A 215 -7.07 -11.15 9.36
CA LYS A 215 -7.69 -9.83 9.63
C LYS A 215 -7.37 -8.77 8.56
N PHE A 216 -6.19 -8.84 7.94
CA PHE A 216 -5.82 -7.89 6.88
C PHE A 216 -6.58 -8.21 5.59
N LEU A 217 -6.68 -9.50 5.22
CA LEU A 217 -7.47 -9.92 4.07
C LEU A 217 -8.97 -9.63 4.26
N GLU A 218 -9.49 -9.88 5.46
CA GLU A 218 -10.88 -9.59 5.80
C GLU A 218 -11.23 -8.11 5.62
N SER A 219 -10.37 -7.20 6.11
CA SER A 219 -10.52 -5.76 5.89
C SER A 219 -10.50 -5.40 4.40
N ALA A 220 -9.54 -5.92 3.63
CA ALA A 220 -9.45 -5.70 2.19
C ALA A 220 -10.72 -6.17 1.45
N LEU A 221 -11.20 -7.37 1.78
CA LEU A 221 -12.41 -7.95 1.19
C LEU A 221 -13.66 -7.16 1.57
N LYS A 222 -13.76 -6.68 2.81
CA LYS A 222 -14.88 -5.86 3.26
C LYS A 222 -15.00 -4.58 2.43
N THR A 223 -13.91 -3.82 2.29
CA THR A 223 -13.86 -2.61 1.47
C THR A 223 -14.05 -2.91 -0.01
N GLY A 224 -13.42 -3.97 -0.54
CA GLY A 224 -13.57 -4.39 -1.94
C GLY A 224 -15.00 -4.80 -2.30
N ASN A 225 -15.68 -5.53 -1.41
CA ASN A 225 -17.08 -5.92 -1.61
C ASN A 225 -18.00 -4.70 -1.56
N LEU A 226 -17.76 -3.75 -0.64
CA LEU A 226 -18.47 -2.47 -0.61
C LEU A 226 -18.36 -1.73 -1.95
N ILE A 227 -17.14 -1.58 -2.48
CA ILE A 227 -16.91 -0.94 -3.78
C ILE A 227 -17.63 -1.66 -4.90
N SER A 228 -17.48 -2.99 -4.99
CA SER A 228 -18.10 -3.78 -6.05
C SER A 228 -19.64 -3.73 -6.03
N THR A 229 -20.24 -3.46 -4.87
CA THR A 229 -21.70 -3.46 -4.70
C THR A 229 -22.30 -2.06 -4.81
N MET A 230 -21.61 -1.04 -4.28
CA MET A 230 -22.17 0.30 -4.11
C MET A 230 -21.57 1.34 -5.06
N LEU A 231 -20.31 1.17 -5.49
CA LEU A 231 -19.58 2.19 -6.24
C LEU A 231 -19.42 1.87 -7.73
N ILE A 232 -19.59 0.61 -8.14
CA ILE A 232 -19.72 0.24 -9.55
C ILE A 232 -21.17 0.49 -9.98
N ARG A 233 -21.33 1.27 -11.04
CA ARG A 233 -22.61 1.58 -11.67
C ARG A 233 -23.07 0.47 -12.61
N ASP A 234 -24.36 0.44 -12.90
CA ASP A 234 -24.97 -0.55 -13.80
C ASP A 234 -24.40 -0.49 -15.23
N ASP A 235 -23.92 0.67 -15.68
CA ASP A 235 -23.27 0.86 -16.97
C ASP A 235 -21.77 0.53 -16.98
N GLY A 236 -21.23 0.07 -15.86
CA GLY A 236 -19.81 -0.31 -15.70
C GLY A 236 -18.90 0.83 -15.25
N GLY A 237 -19.41 2.06 -15.10
CA GLY A 237 -18.63 3.18 -14.56
C GLY A 237 -18.45 3.10 -13.03
N LEU A 238 -17.57 3.94 -12.49
CA LEU A 238 -17.38 4.13 -11.05
C LEU A 238 -17.98 5.45 -10.58
N TYR A 239 -18.43 5.48 -9.33
CA TYR A 239 -18.58 6.71 -8.57
C TYR A 239 -17.25 7.09 -7.91
N HIS A 240 -16.95 8.39 -7.84
CA HIS A 240 -15.71 8.90 -7.23
C HIS A 240 -15.76 8.93 -5.69
N SER A 241 -16.96 9.12 -5.12
CA SER A 241 -17.11 9.32 -3.68
C SER A 241 -18.27 8.56 -3.09
N TYR A 242 -18.08 8.14 -1.83
CA TYR A 242 -19.07 7.49 -0.99
C TYR A 242 -19.15 8.20 0.36
N LYS A 243 -20.37 8.45 0.84
CA LYS A 243 -20.60 8.97 2.19
C LYS A 243 -21.98 8.54 2.70
N LYS A 244 -22.02 7.79 3.80
CA LYS A 244 -23.25 7.38 4.50
C LYS A 244 -24.30 6.76 3.55
N GLY A 245 -23.89 5.78 2.75
CA GLY A 245 -24.76 5.08 1.80
C GLY A 245 -25.08 5.84 0.51
N ARG A 246 -24.55 7.06 0.33
CA ARG A 246 -24.73 7.85 -0.90
C ARG A 246 -23.47 7.83 -1.73
N THR A 247 -23.62 7.55 -3.01
CA THR A 247 -22.56 7.68 -4.00
C THR A 247 -22.80 8.90 -4.87
N THR A 248 -21.74 9.66 -5.11
CA THR A 248 -21.82 10.91 -5.88
C THR A 248 -20.58 11.09 -6.74
N ILE A 249 -20.74 11.87 -7.81
CA ILE A 249 -19.68 12.29 -8.75
C ILE A 249 -19.23 11.13 -9.64
N ASN A 250 -19.13 11.39 -10.94
CA ASN A 250 -18.58 10.43 -11.90
C ASN A 250 -17.11 10.16 -11.59
N GLY A 251 -16.67 8.91 -11.72
CA GLY A 251 -15.30 8.51 -11.44
C GLY A 251 -14.29 9.18 -12.37
N TYR A 252 -13.15 9.59 -11.81
CA TYR A 252 -11.98 10.04 -12.56
C TYR A 252 -11.08 8.84 -12.89
N LEU A 253 -10.12 9.03 -13.80
CA LEU A 253 -9.16 7.99 -14.18
C LEU A 253 -8.43 7.39 -12.95
N GLU A 254 -8.18 8.20 -11.93
CA GLU A 254 -7.60 7.77 -10.65
C GLU A 254 -8.43 6.70 -9.92
N ASP A 255 -9.75 6.81 -9.98
CA ASP A 255 -10.65 5.84 -9.36
C ASP A 255 -10.54 4.49 -10.07
N TYR A 256 -10.54 4.47 -11.40
CA TYR A 256 -10.36 3.24 -12.16
C TYR A 256 -8.96 2.66 -11.96
N SER A 257 -7.93 3.51 -11.96
CA SER A 257 -6.54 3.06 -11.88
C SER A 257 -6.28 2.26 -10.61
N PHE A 258 -6.62 2.79 -9.44
CA PHE A 258 -6.34 2.11 -8.17
C PHE A 258 -7.37 1.03 -7.82
N ILE A 259 -8.62 1.13 -8.28
CA ILE A 259 -9.58 0.02 -8.10
C ILE A 259 -9.16 -1.20 -8.91
N ILE A 260 -8.74 -1.03 -10.17
CA ILE A 260 -8.28 -2.14 -11.00
C ILE A 260 -7.04 -2.79 -10.38
N GLU A 261 -6.03 -2.02 -9.97
CA GLU A 261 -4.85 -2.56 -9.26
C GLU A 261 -5.25 -3.32 -7.99
N SER A 262 -6.18 -2.78 -7.20
CA SER A 262 -6.63 -3.39 -5.94
C SER A 262 -7.41 -4.69 -6.16
N PHE A 263 -8.23 -4.78 -7.21
CA PHE A 263 -9.00 -5.98 -7.53
C PHE A 263 -8.11 -7.07 -8.12
N ILE A 264 -7.11 -6.72 -8.92
CA ILE A 264 -6.07 -7.67 -9.33
C ILE A 264 -5.37 -8.23 -8.08
N ALA A 265 -5.01 -7.39 -7.11
CA ALA A 265 -4.38 -7.83 -5.87
C ALA A 265 -5.31 -8.73 -5.02
N LEU A 266 -6.60 -8.40 -4.90
CA LEU A 266 -7.59 -9.27 -4.24
C LEU A 266 -7.70 -10.63 -4.92
N TYR A 267 -7.66 -10.69 -6.25
CA TYR A 267 -7.57 -11.96 -6.95
C TYR A 267 -6.28 -12.72 -6.59
N GLU A 268 -5.12 -12.09 -6.63
CA GLU A 268 -3.86 -12.78 -6.30
C GLU A 268 -3.86 -13.31 -4.86
N ALA A 269 -4.53 -12.63 -3.93
CA ALA A 269 -4.65 -13.07 -2.54
C ALA A 269 -5.64 -14.22 -2.34
N THR A 270 -6.73 -14.26 -3.12
CA THR A 270 -7.88 -15.16 -2.87
C THR A 270 -8.10 -16.23 -3.92
N PHE A 271 -7.57 -16.02 -5.12
CA PHE A 271 -7.91 -16.73 -6.36
C PHE A 271 -9.41 -16.72 -6.71
N ASP A 272 -10.17 -15.73 -6.22
CA ASP A 272 -11.55 -15.50 -6.62
C ASP A 272 -11.60 -14.71 -7.94
N GLU A 273 -11.92 -15.41 -9.04
CA GLU A 273 -11.96 -14.87 -10.40
C GLU A 273 -12.94 -13.69 -10.57
N LYS A 274 -13.86 -13.47 -9.63
CA LYS A 274 -14.75 -12.31 -9.68
C LYS A 274 -13.96 -11.00 -9.73
N TRP A 275 -12.85 -10.90 -9.01
CA TRP A 275 -12.08 -9.67 -8.91
C TRP A 275 -11.35 -9.36 -10.22
N LEU A 276 -10.76 -10.37 -10.88
CA LEU A 276 -10.20 -10.20 -12.23
C LEU A 276 -11.27 -9.86 -13.26
N THR A 277 -12.44 -10.48 -13.17
CA THR A 277 -13.55 -10.19 -14.08
C THR A 277 -14.02 -8.74 -13.95
N LEU A 278 -14.16 -8.24 -12.72
CA LEU A 278 -14.48 -6.84 -12.46
C LEU A 278 -13.36 -5.91 -12.95
N SER A 279 -12.10 -6.25 -12.68
CA SER A 279 -10.93 -5.50 -13.16
C SER A 279 -10.95 -5.31 -14.67
N ARG A 280 -11.24 -6.38 -15.42
CA ARG A 280 -11.34 -6.33 -16.88
C ARG A 280 -12.49 -5.43 -17.34
N LYS A 281 -13.69 -5.57 -16.77
CA LYS A 281 -14.84 -4.72 -17.12
C LYS A 281 -14.54 -3.23 -16.91
N LEU A 282 -13.90 -2.91 -15.78
CA LEU A 282 -13.51 -1.53 -15.48
C LEU A 282 -12.43 -1.03 -16.44
N MET A 283 -11.47 -1.88 -16.83
CA MET A 283 -10.46 -1.52 -17.83
C MET A 283 -11.08 -1.28 -19.20
N ASP A 284 -12.02 -2.14 -19.64
CA ASP A 284 -12.74 -1.96 -20.91
C ASP A 284 -13.53 -0.64 -20.92
N TYR A 285 -14.26 -0.32 -19.85
CA TYR A 285 -14.92 0.98 -19.67
C TYR A 285 -13.92 2.14 -19.71
N THR A 286 -12.76 1.98 -19.07
CA THR A 286 -11.71 3.01 -19.03
C THR A 286 -11.14 3.28 -20.42
N ILE A 287 -10.90 2.22 -21.21
CA ILE A 287 -10.44 2.35 -22.60
C ILE A 287 -11.51 3.05 -23.45
N GLU A 288 -12.78 2.74 -23.25
CA GLU A 288 -13.87 3.36 -24.02
C GLU A 288 -14.00 4.87 -23.75
N HIS A 289 -13.96 5.29 -22.48
CA HIS A 289 -14.35 6.65 -22.09
C HIS A 289 -13.20 7.61 -21.78
N PHE A 290 -11.97 7.10 -21.59
CA PHE A 290 -10.82 7.91 -21.15
C PHE A 290 -9.65 7.88 -22.13
N HIS A 291 -9.49 6.81 -22.94
CA HIS A 291 -8.37 6.68 -23.86
C HIS A 291 -8.49 7.64 -25.05
N ASP A 292 -7.40 8.33 -25.36
CA ASP A 292 -7.27 9.15 -26.55
C ASP A 292 -6.36 8.46 -27.55
N SER A 293 -6.92 8.03 -28.69
CA SER A 293 -6.18 7.32 -29.73
C SER A 293 -5.11 8.18 -30.42
N ASN A 294 -5.19 9.52 -30.33
CA ASN A 294 -4.22 10.41 -30.95
C ASN A 294 -2.90 10.47 -30.17
N SER A 295 -2.99 10.62 -28.84
CA SER A 295 -1.82 10.60 -27.96
C SER A 295 -1.40 9.19 -27.53
N GLY A 296 -2.32 8.23 -27.54
CA GLY A 296 -2.13 6.91 -26.94
C GLY A 296 -2.09 6.94 -25.40
N MET A 297 -2.68 7.98 -24.79
CA MET A 297 -2.74 8.20 -23.35
C MET A 297 -4.20 8.34 -22.89
N PHE A 298 -4.43 8.42 -21.58
CA PHE A 298 -5.75 8.54 -20.99
C PHE A 298 -5.95 9.92 -20.36
N PHE A 299 -7.09 10.54 -20.66
CA PHE A 299 -7.54 11.75 -19.98
C PHE A 299 -7.95 11.44 -18.55
N PHE A 300 -7.87 12.44 -17.67
CA PHE A 300 -8.27 12.33 -16.27
C PHE A 300 -9.79 12.25 -16.07
N THR A 301 -10.56 12.98 -16.87
CA THR A 301 -12.04 12.97 -16.85
C THR A 301 -12.59 12.07 -17.94
N SER A 302 -13.83 11.62 -17.82
CA SER A 302 -14.52 10.86 -18.86
C SER A 302 -14.92 11.79 -20.02
N ASP A 303 -15.15 11.22 -21.20
CA ASP A 303 -15.78 11.90 -22.33
C ASP A 303 -17.30 12.13 -22.14
N LEU A 304 -17.91 11.47 -21.16
CA LEU A 304 -19.30 11.68 -20.74
C LEU A 304 -19.47 12.87 -19.79
N ASP A 305 -18.37 13.38 -19.22
CA ASP A 305 -18.40 14.55 -18.34
C ASP A 305 -18.67 15.84 -19.13
N ALA A 306 -19.14 16.87 -18.44
CA ALA A 306 -19.32 18.18 -19.05
C ALA A 306 -18.03 18.67 -19.71
N ALA A 307 -18.14 19.12 -20.96
CA ALA A 307 -16.99 19.52 -21.75
C ALA A 307 -16.16 20.61 -21.05
N LEU A 308 -14.88 20.31 -20.84
CA LEU A 308 -13.88 21.26 -20.32
C LEU A 308 -13.12 21.89 -21.48
N ILE A 309 -12.56 23.09 -21.28
CA ILE A 309 -11.71 23.79 -22.26
C ILE A 309 -10.52 22.91 -22.67
N ALA A 310 -9.94 22.18 -21.70
CA ALA A 310 -8.90 21.19 -21.93
C ALA A 310 -9.04 20.06 -20.91
N ARG A 311 -9.00 18.81 -21.41
CA ARG A 311 -8.90 17.62 -20.55
C ARG A 311 -7.42 17.37 -20.26
N LYS A 312 -7.09 17.20 -18.98
CA LYS A 312 -5.71 16.95 -18.52
C LYS A 312 -5.40 15.45 -18.61
N MET A 313 -4.13 15.11 -18.79
CA MET A 313 -3.60 13.75 -18.64
C MET A 313 -2.59 13.77 -17.51
N GLU A 314 -2.81 12.94 -16.49
CA GLU A 314 -1.87 12.82 -15.37
C GLU A 314 -0.80 11.78 -15.70
N ILE A 315 0.39 12.27 -16.04
CA ILE A 315 1.52 11.44 -16.46
C ILE A 315 2.66 11.39 -15.43
N ASN A 316 2.70 12.36 -14.51
CA ASN A 316 3.74 12.45 -13.49
C ASN A 316 3.24 11.86 -12.18
N ASP A 317 4.04 10.95 -11.61
CA ASP A 317 3.87 10.51 -10.24
C ASP A 317 4.16 11.69 -9.29
N ASN A 318 3.36 11.82 -8.25
CA ASN A 318 3.49 12.86 -7.23
C ASN A 318 3.34 12.20 -5.84
N VAL A 319 2.56 12.77 -4.93
CA VAL A 319 2.22 12.15 -3.63
C VAL A 319 1.56 10.77 -3.77
N ILE A 320 0.95 10.51 -4.93
CA ILE A 320 0.42 9.21 -5.37
C ILE A 320 0.89 8.93 -6.81
N PRO A 321 0.87 7.68 -7.28
CA PRO A 321 1.17 7.36 -8.67
C PRO A 321 0.23 8.07 -9.63
N ALA A 322 0.75 8.45 -10.81
CA ALA A 322 -0.07 9.07 -11.84
C ALA A 322 -1.14 8.09 -12.32
N SER A 323 -2.36 8.59 -12.56
CA SER A 323 -3.46 7.77 -13.07
C SER A 323 -3.08 6.99 -14.35
N ASN A 324 -2.31 7.59 -15.27
CA ASN A 324 -1.82 6.88 -16.46
C ASN A 324 -0.76 5.81 -16.15
N SER A 325 0.12 6.02 -15.17
CA SER A 325 1.19 5.07 -14.85
C SER A 325 0.60 3.77 -14.26
N SER A 326 -0.40 3.91 -13.39
CA SER A 326 -1.15 2.78 -12.82
C SER A 326 -2.04 2.07 -13.84
N ILE A 327 -2.69 2.80 -14.75
CA ILE A 327 -3.44 2.18 -15.86
C ILE A 327 -2.51 1.39 -16.78
N ALA A 328 -1.33 1.91 -17.13
CA ALA A 328 -0.38 1.19 -17.97
C ALA A 328 0.11 -0.11 -17.32
N LYS A 329 0.37 -0.12 -16.01
CA LYS A 329 0.68 -1.35 -15.26
C LYS A 329 -0.49 -2.32 -15.26
N SER A 330 -1.70 -1.84 -15.02
CA SER A 330 -2.91 -2.67 -15.02
C SER A 330 -3.19 -3.28 -16.40
N LEU A 331 -3.02 -2.52 -17.48
CA LEU A 331 -3.13 -3.02 -18.85
C LEU A 331 -2.11 -4.13 -19.12
N PHE A 332 -0.86 -3.94 -18.70
CA PHE A 332 0.17 -4.97 -18.80
C PHE A 332 -0.22 -6.25 -18.05
N MET A 333 -0.66 -6.14 -16.79
CA MET A 333 -1.07 -7.30 -15.99
C MET A 333 -2.31 -8.00 -16.58
N LEU A 334 -3.37 -7.26 -16.93
CA LEU A 334 -4.58 -7.81 -17.54
C LEU A 334 -4.30 -8.43 -18.91
N GLY A 335 -3.36 -7.86 -19.68
CA GLY A 335 -2.89 -8.42 -20.95
C GLY A 335 -2.24 -9.79 -20.78
N HIS A 336 -1.57 -10.05 -19.65
CA HIS A 336 -1.09 -11.38 -19.28
C HIS A 336 -2.25 -12.27 -18.84
N TYR A 337 -3.06 -11.85 -17.87
CA TYR A 337 -4.18 -12.64 -17.33
C TYR A 337 -5.15 -13.17 -18.40
N PHE A 338 -5.51 -12.31 -19.36
CA PHE A 338 -6.53 -12.60 -20.37
C PHE A 338 -5.98 -12.84 -21.78
N TYR A 339 -4.65 -12.81 -21.97
CA TYR A 339 -4.02 -12.89 -23.29
C TYR A 339 -4.51 -11.84 -24.30
N VAL A 340 -4.83 -10.64 -23.82
CA VAL A 340 -5.33 -9.53 -24.65
C VAL A 340 -4.14 -8.70 -25.14
N GLU A 341 -3.68 -8.98 -26.36
CA GLU A 341 -2.50 -8.32 -26.95
C GLU A 341 -2.68 -6.79 -27.11
N SER A 342 -3.91 -6.32 -27.34
CA SER A 342 -4.20 -4.88 -27.44
C SER A 342 -3.88 -4.12 -26.15
N TYR A 343 -4.12 -4.71 -24.98
CA TYR A 343 -3.77 -4.07 -23.71
C TYR A 343 -2.26 -3.87 -23.58
N ASN A 344 -1.47 -4.91 -23.90
CA ASN A 344 -0.01 -4.83 -23.87
C ASN A 344 0.51 -3.78 -24.87
N LYS A 345 -0.10 -3.66 -26.05
CA LYS A 345 0.26 -2.63 -27.04
C LYS A 345 0.01 -1.22 -26.50
N ILE A 346 -1.12 -0.98 -25.84
CA ILE A 346 -1.43 0.32 -25.22
C ILE A 346 -0.41 0.62 -24.11
N ALA A 347 -0.16 -0.32 -23.19
CA ALA A 347 0.80 -0.14 -22.10
C ALA A 347 2.22 0.21 -22.61
N ILE A 348 2.70 -0.49 -23.64
CA ILE A 348 4.01 -0.23 -24.26
C ILE A 348 4.03 1.14 -24.94
N GLN A 349 2.97 1.53 -25.65
CA GLN A 349 2.87 2.85 -26.27
C GLN A 349 2.93 3.97 -25.22
N MET A 350 2.16 3.83 -24.14
CA MET A 350 2.15 4.78 -23.02
C MET A 350 3.55 4.93 -22.41
N LEU A 351 4.24 3.82 -22.14
CA LEU A 351 5.60 3.84 -21.61
C LEU A 351 6.58 4.54 -22.56
N ASN A 352 6.50 4.26 -23.87
CA ASN A 352 7.35 4.89 -24.88
C ASN A 352 7.15 6.41 -24.95
N ASN A 353 5.92 6.89 -24.73
CA ASN A 353 5.61 8.33 -24.70
C ASN A 353 6.35 9.06 -23.57
N VAL A 354 6.48 8.42 -22.41
CA VAL A 354 7.09 9.04 -21.21
C VAL A 354 8.57 8.71 -21.01
N LYS A 355 9.09 7.65 -21.65
CA LYS A 355 10.46 7.12 -21.45
C LYS A 355 11.54 8.20 -21.47
N LYS A 356 11.50 9.13 -22.42
CA LYS A 356 12.50 10.21 -22.56
C LYS A 356 12.50 11.20 -21.39
N HIS A 357 11.39 11.31 -20.65
CA HIS A 357 11.25 12.23 -19.53
C HIS A 357 11.80 11.64 -18.22
N MET A 358 11.89 10.31 -18.13
CA MET A 358 12.39 9.62 -16.95
C MET A 358 13.83 9.98 -16.64
N ASP A 359 14.68 10.18 -17.65
CA ASP A 359 16.08 10.57 -17.45
C ASP A 359 16.20 11.96 -16.82
N SER A 360 15.28 12.87 -17.15
CA SER A 360 15.30 14.26 -16.67
C SER A 360 14.68 14.45 -15.28
N TYR A 361 13.70 13.61 -14.91
CA TYR A 361 13.02 13.70 -13.63
C TYR A 361 12.60 12.31 -13.11
N PRO A 362 13.55 11.44 -12.71
CA PRO A 362 13.24 10.05 -12.36
C PRO A 362 12.17 9.91 -11.27
N ALA A 363 12.20 10.77 -10.24
CA ALA A 363 11.28 10.71 -9.11
C ALA A 363 9.81 10.83 -9.55
N GLY A 364 9.50 11.68 -10.52
CA GLY A 364 8.13 11.86 -11.04
C GLY A 364 7.69 10.81 -12.06
N TYR A 365 8.47 9.74 -12.27
CA TYR A 365 8.13 8.63 -13.15
C TYR A 365 8.47 7.26 -12.52
N SER A 366 8.54 7.18 -11.19
CA SER A 366 8.95 5.97 -10.48
C SER A 366 8.01 4.79 -10.72
N ASN A 367 6.68 5.00 -10.76
CA ASN A 367 5.71 3.94 -11.03
C ASN A 367 5.76 3.49 -12.50
N TRP A 368 6.09 4.39 -13.42
CA TRP A 368 6.42 3.99 -14.80
C TRP A 368 7.71 3.19 -14.90
N GLY A 369 8.70 3.51 -14.06
CA GLY A 369 9.93 2.74 -13.91
C GLY A 369 9.64 1.29 -13.52
N LEU A 370 8.63 1.04 -12.68
CA LEU A 370 8.18 -0.32 -12.36
C LEU A 370 7.65 -1.06 -13.59
N LEU A 371 6.85 -0.40 -14.43
CA LEU A 371 6.40 -0.99 -15.70
C LEU A 371 7.58 -1.27 -16.64
N MET A 372 8.54 -0.35 -16.72
CA MET A 372 9.74 -0.56 -17.52
C MET A 372 10.54 -1.77 -17.03
N LEU A 373 10.65 -1.96 -15.72
CA LEU A 373 11.31 -3.13 -15.12
C LEU A 373 10.56 -4.43 -15.43
N ASN A 374 9.22 -4.42 -15.41
CA ASN A 374 8.40 -5.58 -15.79
C ASN A 374 8.59 -5.96 -17.26
N LEU A 375 8.78 -4.98 -18.14
CA LEU A 375 9.00 -5.21 -19.58
C LEU A 375 10.45 -5.57 -19.93
N ALA A 376 11.42 -5.08 -19.16
CA ALA A 376 12.84 -5.25 -19.44
C ALA A 376 13.46 -6.52 -18.85
N ASN A 377 12.77 -7.18 -17.91
CA ASN A 377 13.22 -8.42 -17.29
C ASN A 377 12.18 -9.51 -17.51
N GLU A 378 12.52 -10.75 -17.14
CA GLU A 378 11.53 -11.82 -17.10
C GLU A 378 10.39 -11.45 -16.16
N TYR A 379 9.16 -11.69 -16.63
CA TYR A 379 7.95 -11.48 -15.85
C TYR A 379 7.28 -12.84 -15.65
N TYR A 380 7.30 -13.33 -14.41
CA TYR A 380 6.91 -14.70 -14.09
C TYR A 380 5.40 -14.80 -13.87
N GLU A 381 4.76 -15.66 -14.65
CA GLU A 381 3.37 -16.07 -14.50
C GLU A 381 3.35 -17.33 -13.61
N ILE A 382 3.06 -17.17 -12.31
CA ILE A 382 3.11 -18.28 -11.35
C ILE A 382 1.69 -18.82 -11.14
N ALA A 383 1.34 -19.90 -11.82
CA ALA A 383 0.04 -20.54 -11.69
C ALA A 383 0.06 -21.66 -10.63
N ILE A 384 -0.84 -21.61 -9.65
CA ILE A 384 -0.96 -22.57 -8.57
C ILE A 384 -2.36 -23.19 -8.60
N VAL A 385 -2.45 -24.46 -8.98
CA VAL A 385 -3.74 -25.11 -9.28
C VAL A 385 -3.91 -26.36 -8.45
N GLY A 386 -4.98 -26.41 -7.65
CA GLY A 386 -5.33 -27.54 -6.79
C GLY A 386 -5.87 -27.11 -5.43
N LYS A 387 -6.28 -28.08 -4.60
CA LYS A 387 -6.96 -27.83 -3.31
C LYS A 387 -6.14 -26.98 -2.34
N ASN A 388 -4.80 -27.05 -2.40
CA ASN A 388 -3.91 -26.33 -1.50
C ASN A 388 -3.29 -25.08 -2.15
N ALA A 389 -3.93 -24.51 -3.19
CA ALA A 389 -3.37 -23.39 -3.94
C ALA A 389 -3.08 -22.18 -3.04
N SER A 390 -4.02 -21.81 -2.17
CA SER A 390 -3.84 -20.69 -1.24
C SER A 390 -2.68 -20.92 -0.26
N GLN A 391 -2.52 -22.16 0.24
CA GLN A 391 -1.42 -22.54 1.12
C GLN A 391 -0.06 -22.43 0.40
N LYS A 392 0.05 -22.94 -0.83
CA LYS A 392 1.30 -22.85 -1.60
C LYS A 392 1.65 -21.41 -1.96
N ARG A 393 0.66 -20.56 -2.24
CA ARG A 393 0.86 -19.11 -2.41
C ARG A 393 1.44 -18.48 -1.13
N GLN A 394 0.90 -18.80 0.05
CA GLN A 394 1.41 -18.31 1.34
C GLN A 394 2.87 -18.73 1.55
N GLU A 395 3.19 -20.00 1.30
CA GLU A 395 4.55 -20.53 1.37
C GLU A 395 5.52 -19.78 0.42
N MET A 396 5.07 -19.46 -0.81
CA MET A 396 5.87 -18.67 -1.76
C MET A 396 6.06 -17.21 -1.31
N ASN A 397 5.04 -16.61 -0.69
CA ASN A 397 5.09 -15.21 -0.26
C ASN A 397 6.05 -14.92 0.89
N VAL A 398 6.58 -15.96 1.53
CA VAL A 398 7.67 -15.82 2.50
C VAL A 398 8.90 -15.19 1.84
N GLN A 399 9.11 -15.39 0.53
CA GLN A 399 10.20 -14.74 -0.21
C GLN A 399 9.70 -13.55 -1.02
N TYR A 400 10.49 -12.47 -1.04
CA TYR A 400 10.27 -11.37 -1.96
C TYR A 400 10.60 -11.81 -3.39
N ILE A 401 9.57 -11.87 -4.24
CA ILE A 401 9.69 -12.20 -5.66
C ILE A 401 9.21 -10.98 -6.46
N PRO A 402 10.11 -10.19 -7.06
CA PRO A 402 9.72 -9.11 -7.96
C PRO A 402 9.26 -9.66 -9.31
N ASN A 403 8.65 -8.81 -10.15
CA ASN A 403 8.31 -9.13 -11.54
C ASN A 403 7.55 -10.44 -11.70
N LYS A 404 6.46 -10.58 -10.95
CA LYS A 404 5.57 -11.74 -11.06
C LYS A 404 4.12 -11.31 -11.08
N LEU A 405 3.28 -12.26 -11.46
CA LEU A 405 1.89 -12.32 -11.06
C LEU A 405 1.56 -13.72 -10.53
N TYR A 406 0.52 -13.82 -9.73
CA TYR A 406 -0.02 -15.12 -9.34
C TYR A 406 -1.31 -15.43 -10.09
N LEU A 407 -1.47 -16.68 -10.48
CA LEU A 407 -2.75 -17.23 -10.88
C LEU A 407 -3.06 -18.42 -10.01
N GLY A 408 -4.33 -18.68 -9.76
CA GLY A 408 -4.67 -19.91 -9.08
C GLY A 408 -6.12 -20.28 -9.19
N SER A 409 -6.37 -21.54 -8.90
CA SER A 409 -7.72 -22.09 -8.84
C SER A 409 -7.70 -23.39 -8.07
N VAL A 410 -8.77 -23.66 -7.32
CA VAL A 410 -8.99 -24.95 -6.65
C VAL A 410 -9.62 -26.01 -7.56
N LYS A 411 -10.01 -25.61 -8.78
CA LYS A 411 -10.73 -26.41 -9.78
C LYS A 411 -10.28 -26.06 -11.20
N ASP A 412 -10.85 -26.73 -12.19
CA ASP A 412 -10.67 -26.34 -13.58
C ASP A 412 -11.19 -24.90 -13.81
N SER A 413 -10.42 -24.09 -14.53
CA SER A 413 -10.67 -22.66 -14.74
C SER A 413 -10.66 -22.35 -16.23
N LYS A 414 -11.49 -21.38 -16.62
CA LYS A 414 -11.55 -20.86 -18.00
C LYS A 414 -10.59 -19.71 -18.25
N LEU A 415 -9.81 -19.28 -17.25
CA LEU A 415 -8.78 -18.29 -17.45
C LEU A 415 -7.73 -18.86 -18.41
N PRO A 416 -7.33 -18.13 -19.48
CA PRO A 416 -6.42 -18.67 -20.50
C PRO A 416 -5.10 -19.22 -19.94
N LEU A 417 -4.56 -18.59 -18.90
CA LEU A 417 -3.34 -19.02 -18.22
C LEU A 417 -3.52 -20.20 -17.26
N LEU A 418 -4.75 -20.63 -16.97
CA LEU A 418 -5.04 -21.78 -16.11
C LEU A 418 -5.57 -22.99 -16.89
N GLU A 419 -5.85 -22.82 -18.19
CA GLU A 419 -6.39 -23.87 -19.04
C GLU A 419 -5.46 -25.09 -19.07
N ASN A 420 -6.03 -26.28 -18.89
CA ASN A 420 -5.32 -27.57 -18.87
C ASN A 420 -4.25 -27.72 -17.76
N LYS A 421 -4.27 -26.87 -16.72
CA LYS A 421 -3.32 -26.96 -15.58
C LYS A 421 -3.86 -27.72 -14.37
N PHE A 422 -5.15 -28.02 -14.33
CA PHE A 422 -5.77 -28.74 -13.21
C PHE A 422 -5.46 -30.24 -13.27
N VAL A 423 -4.79 -30.74 -12.24
CA VAL A 423 -4.53 -32.18 -12.05
C VAL A 423 -5.35 -32.68 -10.87
N LYS A 424 -6.22 -33.66 -11.11
CA LYS A 424 -7.12 -34.18 -10.07
C LYS A 424 -6.32 -34.84 -8.95
N GLY A 425 -6.47 -34.33 -7.73
CA GLY A 425 -5.87 -34.90 -6.52
C GLY A 425 -4.52 -34.30 -6.12
N GLU A 426 -3.92 -33.48 -6.98
CA GLU A 426 -2.63 -32.83 -6.74
C GLU A 426 -2.78 -31.31 -6.73
N THR A 427 -1.82 -30.61 -6.11
CA THR A 427 -1.70 -29.16 -6.25
C THR A 427 -0.38 -28.86 -6.94
N MET A 428 -0.48 -28.36 -8.16
CA MET A 428 0.66 -28.12 -9.05
C MET A 428 0.99 -26.63 -9.09
N ILE A 429 2.28 -26.34 -9.19
CA ILE A 429 2.83 -25.00 -9.43
C ILE A 429 3.46 -25.00 -10.83
N TYR A 430 3.09 -24.03 -11.66
CA TYR A 430 3.64 -23.79 -12.97
C TYR A 430 4.31 -22.41 -12.95
N VAL A 431 5.60 -22.35 -13.24
CA VAL A 431 6.31 -21.09 -13.46
C VAL A 431 6.45 -20.90 -14.97
N CYS A 432 5.83 -19.86 -15.49
CA CYS A 432 5.84 -19.55 -16.91
C CYS A 432 6.42 -18.16 -17.18
N VAL A 433 7.01 -17.99 -18.36
CA VAL A 433 7.47 -16.71 -18.90
C VAL A 433 6.98 -16.63 -20.33
N ASN A 434 6.30 -15.54 -20.69
CA ASN A 434 5.74 -15.36 -22.03
C ASN A 434 4.90 -16.57 -22.50
N ARG A 435 4.03 -17.09 -21.63
CA ARG A 435 3.14 -18.25 -21.91
C ARG A 435 3.84 -19.60 -22.06
N ALA A 436 5.17 -19.65 -21.96
CA ALA A 436 5.93 -20.89 -21.95
C ALA A 436 6.26 -21.28 -20.51
N CYS A 437 5.87 -22.49 -20.11
CA CYS A 437 6.06 -22.97 -18.73
C CYS A 437 7.21 -23.95 -18.63
N ASN A 438 7.91 -23.90 -17.50
CA ASN A 438 8.77 -24.98 -17.05
C ASN A 438 7.96 -26.24 -16.71
N LEU A 439 8.66 -27.35 -16.43
CA LEU A 439 8.01 -28.55 -15.89
C LEU A 439 7.29 -28.20 -14.57
N PRO A 440 6.01 -28.56 -14.43
CA PRO A 440 5.26 -28.25 -13.21
C PRO A 440 5.80 -29.06 -12.04
N VAL A 441 5.74 -28.45 -10.86
CA VAL A 441 6.26 -29.02 -9.62
C VAL A 441 5.19 -29.02 -8.54
N THR A 442 5.32 -29.90 -7.55
CA THR A 442 4.42 -29.90 -6.40
C THR A 442 4.99 -29.09 -5.24
N GLU A 443 6.31 -28.91 -5.15
CA GLU A 443 6.95 -28.27 -4.00
C GLU A 443 7.34 -26.80 -4.27
N VAL A 444 7.05 -25.92 -3.30
CA VAL A 444 7.36 -24.49 -3.40
C VAL A 444 8.86 -24.24 -3.54
N ALA A 445 9.69 -25.01 -2.83
CA ALA A 445 11.14 -24.89 -2.93
C ALA A 445 11.68 -25.22 -4.35
N GLU A 446 10.98 -26.07 -5.11
CA GLU A 446 11.33 -26.37 -6.50
C GLU A 446 10.85 -25.25 -7.44
N ALA A 447 9.66 -24.72 -7.21
CA ALA A 447 9.14 -23.59 -7.99
C ALA A 447 10.03 -22.36 -7.86
N LEU A 448 10.52 -22.06 -6.65
CA LEU A 448 11.45 -20.94 -6.41
C LEU A 448 12.78 -21.09 -7.16
N LYS A 449 13.24 -22.32 -7.43
CA LYS A 449 14.45 -22.55 -8.26
C LYS A 449 14.21 -22.22 -9.74
N GLN A 450 12.96 -22.16 -10.18
CA GLN A 450 12.59 -21.81 -11.57
C GLN A 450 12.52 -20.28 -11.80
N ILE A 451 12.74 -19.46 -10.76
CA ILE A 451 12.59 -17.99 -10.76
C ILE A 451 13.96 -17.30 -10.52
N GLN A 452 15.04 -17.76 -11.16
CA GLN A 452 16.43 -17.38 -10.81
C GLN A 452 17.09 -16.33 -11.70
#